data_AF-A0A925NYE8-F1
#
_entry.id   AF-A0A925NYE8-F1
#
_cell.length_a   1.000
_cell.length_b   1.000
_cell.length_c   1.000
_cell.angle_alpha   90.00
_cell.angle_beta   90.00
_cell.angle_gamma   90.00
#
_symmetry.space_group_name_H-M   'P 1'
#
loop_
_entity.id
_entity.type
_entity.pdbx_description
1 polymer ?
#
loop_
_entity_poly.entity_id
_entity_poly.type
_entity_poly.pdbx_seq_one_letter_code
_entity_poly.pdbx_strand_id
1 'polypeptide(L)'
;MTTLHLRQYGFATLGLIACAILWLDPARALAGELTWESVFNRIQRDWPDVPQMTTAELARALLSERERPVLIDTRSREEYAVSHLPGAVWAESTTQICAALKDLPGERAVVLYCSVGVRSSRAAAALLSDGHEN
;
A
#
# COMPACT_ATOMS: atom_id res chain seq x y z
N MET A 1 62.64 -29.25 -21.71
CA MET A 1 62.51 -28.00 -20.92
C MET A 1 61.16 -27.39 -21.24
N THR A 2 60.23 -27.61 -20.30
CA THR A 2 58.81 -27.31 -20.34
C THR A 2 58.55 -25.91 -19.81
N THR A 3 58.05 -25.01 -20.66
CA THR A 3 57.35 -23.75 -20.35
C THR A 3 57.02 -23.19 -21.73
N LEU A 4 55.78 -22.86 -22.11
CA LEU A 4 55.10 -21.63 -21.72
C LEU A 4 53.85 -21.49 -22.62
N HIS A 5 52.78 -22.28 -22.43
CA HIS A 5 51.59 -22.16 -23.31
C HIS A 5 50.25 -22.02 -22.59
N LEU A 6 50.24 -21.84 -21.26
CA LEU A 6 49.00 -21.74 -20.48
C LEU A 6 48.66 -20.34 -19.97
N ARG A 7 49.10 -19.28 -20.66
CA ARG A 7 48.89 -17.89 -20.21
C ARG A 7 48.06 -17.00 -21.14
N GLN A 8 47.67 -17.53 -22.29
CA GLN A 8 47.01 -16.73 -23.36
C GLN A 8 45.48 -16.78 -23.30
N TYR A 9 44.91 -17.81 -22.67
CA TYR A 9 43.47 -18.05 -22.63
C TYR A 9 42.74 -17.46 -21.40
N GLY A 10 43.48 -16.99 -20.38
CA GLY A 10 42.88 -16.44 -19.16
C GLY A 10 42.31 -15.02 -19.31
N PHE A 11 42.85 -14.21 -20.22
CA PHE A 11 42.42 -12.82 -20.39
C PHE A 11 41.19 -12.67 -21.31
N ALA A 12 41.02 -13.57 -22.28
CA ALA A 12 39.89 -13.53 -23.22
C ALA A 12 38.56 -13.94 -22.55
N THR A 13 38.59 -14.89 -21.60
CA THR A 13 37.41 -15.33 -20.86
C THR A 13 36.98 -14.32 -19.77
N LEU A 14 37.94 -13.67 -19.11
CA LEU A 14 37.66 -12.59 -18.15
C LEU A 14 37.04 -11.35 -18.82
N GLY A 15 37.47 -11.00 -20.04
CA GLY A 15 36.92 -9.87 -20.79
C GLY A 15 35.47 -10.08 -21.26
N LEU A 16 35.09 -11.30 -21.63
CA LEU A 16 33.72 -11.63 -22.05
C LEU A 16 32.73 -11.66 -20.89
N ILE A 17 33.16 -12.14 -19.72
CA ILE A 17 32.34 -12.13 -18.49
C ILE A 17 32.11 -10.69 -18.01
N ALA A 18 33.14 -9.84 -18.03
CA ALA A 18 33.00 -8.43 -17.67
C ALA A 18 32.04 -7.67 -18.62
N CYS A 19 32.05 -7.99 -19.91
CA CYS A 19 31.11 -7.40 -20.87
C CYS A 19 29.67 -7.90 -20.65
N ALA A 20 29.46 -9.18 -20.33
CA ALA A 20 28.12 -9.71 -20.01
C ALA A 20 27.52 -9.09 -18.74
N ILE A 21 28.35 -8.84 -17.71
CA ILE A 21 27.92 -8.18 -16.46
C ILE A 21 27.59 -6.68 -16.69
N LEU A 22 28.21 -6.03 -17.68
CA LEU A 22 27.88 -4.65 -18.06
C LEU A 22 26.63 -4.54 -18.94
N TRP A 23 26.17 -5.63 -19.57
CA TRP A 23 24.91 -5.72 -20.34
C TRP A 23 23.71 -6.17 -19.48
N LEU A 24 23.96 -6.97 -18.45
CA LEU A 24 23.02 -7.21 -17.37
C LEU A 24 23.04 -5.99 -16.46
N ASP A 25 22.18 -5.00 -16.71
CA ASP A 25 21.95 -3.91 -15.77
C ASP A 25 21.50 -4.50 -14.42
N PRO A 26 22.41 -4.65 -13.43
CA PRO A 26 22.06 -5.34 -12.20
C PRO A 26 21.09 -4.49 -11.37
N ALA A 27 21.00 -3.17 -11.66
CA ALA A 27 20.01 -2.30 -11.05
C ALA A 27 18.58 -2.63 -11.51
N ARG A 28 18.40 -3.06 -12.78
CA ARG A 28 17.11 -3.60 -13.26
C ARG A 28 16.77 -4.96 -12.66
N ALA A 29 17.77 -5.80 -12.39
CA ALA A 29 17.55 -7.11 -11.77
C ALA A 29 17.21 -7.00 -10.27
N LEU A 30 17.65 -5.94 -9.58
CA LEU A 30 17.34 -5.68 -8.17
C LEU A 30 16.09 -4.81 -7.94
N ALA A 31 15.65 -4.04 -8.94
CA ALA A 31 14.40 -3.29 -8.87
C ALA A 31 13.22 -4.24 -9.09
N GLY A 32 12.75 -4.88 -8.02
CA GLY A 32 11.53 -5.69 -8.07
C GLY A 32 10.37 -4.90 -8.69
N GLU A 33 9.61 -5.55 -9.57
CA GLU A 33 8.48 -4.91 -10.24
C GLU A 33 7.45 -4.42 -9.21
N LEU A 34 7.02 -3.16 -9.34
CA LEU A 34 5.92 -2.62 -8.54
C LEU A 34 4.61 -3.24 -9.02
N THR A 35 4.21 -4.33 -8.39
CA THR A 35 2.89 -4.95 -8.60
C THR A 35 1.90 -4.52 -7.52
N TRP A 36 0.61 -4.62 -7.82
CA TRP A 36 -0.44 -4.40 -6.81
C TRP A 36 -0.33 -5.37 -5.65
N GLU A 37 0.09 -6.62 -5.92
CA GLU A 37 0.36 -7.61 -4.88
C GLU A 37 1.47 -7.14 -3.94
N SER A 38 2.56 -6.58 -4.48
CA SER A 38 3.64 -6.02 -3.65
C SER A 38 3.17 -4.85 -2.78
N VAL A 39 2.27 -4.01 -3.30
CA VAL A 39 1.67 -2.90 -2.54
C VAL A 39 0.78 -3.43 -1.42
N PHE A 40 -0.11 -4.38 -1.70
CA PHE A 40 -1.01 -4.96 -0.69
C PHE A 40 -0.24 -5.73 0.37
N ASN A 41 0.73 -6.55 -0.03
CA ASN A 41 1.59 -7.29 0.89
C ASN A 41 2.38 -6.34 1.80
N ARG A 42 2.84 -5.20 1.26
CA ARG A 42 3.47 -4.16 2.08
C ARG A 42 2.49 -3.57 3.09
N ILE A 43 1.29 -3.18 2.68
CA ILE A 43 0.29 -2.57 3.57
C ILE A 43 -0.07 -3.55 4.70
N GLN A 44 -0.36 -4.82 4.36
CA GLN A 44 -0.69 -5.83 5.38
C GLN A 44 0.47 -6.13 6.32
N ARG A 45 1.70 -6.14 5.83
CA ARG A 45 2.88 -6.33 6.69
C ARG A 45 3.10 -5.13 7.62
N ASP A 46 2.92 -3.92 7.12
CA ASP A 46 3.17 -2.70 7.88
C ASP A 46 2.03 -2.42 8.90
N TRP A 47 0.80 -2.91 8.64
CA TRP A 47 -0.38 -2.82 9.52
C TRP A 47 -1.17 -4.14 9.59
N PRO A 48 -0.65 -5.17 10.27
CA PRO A 48 -1.25 -6.52 10.28
C PRO A 48 -2.58 -6.60 11.04
N ASP A 49 -2.78 -5.73 12.03
CA ASP A 49 -3.97 -5.76 12.88
C ASP A 49 -5.14 -4.94 12.30
N VAL A 50 -4.93 -4.22 11.19
CA VAL A 50 -5.97 -3.42 10.54
C VAL A 50 -6.79 -4.32 9.62
N PRO A 51 -8.10 -4.52 9.88
CA PRO A 51 -8.97 -5.25 8.97
C PRO A 51 -9.01 -4.57 7.60
N GLN A 52 -8.82 -5.36 6.55
CA GLN A 52 -8.85 -4.88 5.17
C GLN A 52 -10.16 -5.31 4.52
N MET A 53 -10.69 -4.46 3.64
CA MET A 53 -11.88 -4.73 2.85
C MET A 53 -11.57 -4.52 1.37
N THR A 54 -12.04 -5.43 0.52
CA THR A 54 -11.95 -5.30 -0.92
C THR A 54 -12.96 -4.26 -1.45
N THR A 55 -12.67 -3.69 -2.61
CA THR A 55 -13.62 -2.77 -3.27
C THR A 55 -14.95 -3.44 -3.60
N ALA A 56 -14.96 -4.74 -3.89
CA ALA A 56 -16.17 -5.52 -4.15
C ALA A 56 -17.02 -5.69 -2.87
N GLU A 57 -16.40 -5.96 -1.72
CA GLU A 57 -17.09 -6.01 -0.43
C GLU A 57 -17.68 -4.65 -0.05
N LEU A 58 -16.89 -3.58 -0.22
CA LEU A 58 -17.34 -2.23 0.04
C LEU A 58 -18.54 -1.86 -0.85
N ALA A 59 -18.47 -2.17 -2.15
CA ALA A 59 -19.56 -1.92 -3.07
C ALA A 59 -20.85 -2.65 -2.65
N ARG A 60 -20.76 -3.90 -2.18
CA ARG A 60 -21.91 -4.63 -1.64
C ARG A 60 -22.45 -3.98 -0.37
N ALA A 61 -21.59 -3.59 0.57
CA ALA A 61 -22.00 -2.95 1.81
C ALA A 61 -22.72 -1.62 1.58
N LEU A 62 -22.28 -0.82 0.60
CA LEU A 62 -22.91 0.46 0.26
C LEU A 62 -24.35 0.33 -0.30
N LEU A 63 -24.66 -0.83 -0.90
CA LEU A 63 -26.01 -1.14 -1.40
C LEU A 63 -26.97 -1.59 -0.28
N SER A 64 -26.45 -2.01 0.87
CA SER A 64 -27.26 -2.40 2.04
C SER A 64 -27.71 -1.15 2.80
N GLU A 65 -28.98 -1.07 3.22
CA GLU A 65 -29.43 0.02 4.11
C GLU A 65 -29.06 -0.23 5.58
N ARG A 66 -28.94 -1.50 5.97
CA ARG A 66 -28.64 -1.91 7.35
C ARG A 66 -27.15 -1.94 7.64
N GLU A 67 -26.35 -2.33 6.65
CA GLU A 67 -24.90 -2.56 6.80
C GLU A 67 -24.08 -1.42 6.17
N ARG A 68 -24.73 -0.32 5.75
CA ARG A 68 -24.04 0.81 5.11
C ARG A 68 -22.99 1.39 6.08
N PRO A 69 -21.69 1.30 5.76
CA PRO A 69 -20.66 1.83 6.63
C PRO A 69 -20.63 3.36 6.57
N VAL A 70 -20.04 3.96 7.59
CA VAL A 70 -19.58 5.35 7.54
C VAL A 70 -18.31 5.37 6.71
N LEU A 71 -18.27 6.20 5.67
CA LEU A 71 -17.10 6.37 4.82
C LEU A 71 -16.27 7.58 5.27
N ILE A 72 -14.99 7.36 5.53
CA ILE A 72 -14.03 8.41 5.87
C ILE A 72 -12.95 8.48 4.79
N ASP A 73 -12.86 9.61 4.09
CA ASP A 73 -11.79 9.87 3.13
C ASP A 73 -10.60 10.54 3.82
N THR A 74 -9.47 9.83 3.86
CA THR A 74 -8.23 10.24 4.52
C THR A 74 -7.23 10.90 3.58
N ARG A 75 -7.65 11.24 2.35
CA ARG A 75 -6.84 12.00 1.40
C ARG A 75 -6.79 13.49 1.75
N SER A 76 -5.94 14.23 1.03
CA SER A 76 -5.89 15.68 1.20
C SER A 76 -7.24 16.32 0.85
N ARG A 77 -7.46 17.54 1.35
CA ARG A 77 -8.69 18.28 1.06
C ARG A 77 -8.88 18.52 -0.45
N GLU A 78 -7.79 18.73 -1.16
CA GLU A 78 -7.76 18.98 -2.60
C GLU A 78 -8.15 17.71 -3.38
N GLU A 79 -7.61 16.55 -3.00
CA GLU A 79 -7.99 15.26 -3.60
C GLU A 79 -9.48 14.96 -3.40
N TYR A 80 -10.01 15.21 -2.20
CA TYR A 80 -11.43 15.04 -1.88
C TYR A 80 -12.32 16.01 -2.68
N ALA A 81 -11.89 17.26 -2.85
CA ALA A 81 -12.62 18.29 -3.58
C ALA A 81 -12.73 17.99 -5.09
N VAL A 82 -11.75 17.31 -5.68
CA VAL A 82 -11.84 16.82 -7.07
C VAL A 82 -12.93 15.77 -7.20
N SER A 83 -12.94 14.78 -6.31
CA SER A 83 -13.98 13.74 -6.24
C SER A 83 -13.84 12.92 -4.97
N HIS A 84 -14.93 12.28 -4.54
CA HIS A 84 -14.97 11.35 -3.41
C HIS A 84 -16.17 10.40 -3.55
N LEU A 85 -16.17 9.31 -2.78
CA LEU A 85 -17.31 8.40 -2.72
C LEU A 85 -18.55 9.12 -2.16
N PRO A 86 -19.75 8.94 -2.75
CA PRO A 86 -20.97 9.60 -2.26
C PRO A 86 -21.21 9.33 -0.77
N GLY A 87 -21.45 10.40 0.00
CA GLY A 87 -21.67 10.31 1.44
C GLY A 87 -20.41 10.16 2.31
N ALA A 88 -19.21 10.16 1.70
CA ALA A 88 -17.96 10.15 2.46
C ALA A 88 -17.72 11.47 3.19
N VAL A 89 -17.29 11.37 4.45
CA VAL A 89 -16.82 12.51 5.24
C VAL A 89 -15.32 12.65 5.04
N TRP A 90 -14.86 13.87 4.75
CA TRP A 90 -13.43 14.17 4.68
C TRP A 90 -12.83 14.34 6.08
N ALA A 91 -11.77 13.59 6.36
CA ALA A 91 -10.96 13.76 7.56
C ALA A 91 -9.55 13.21 7.34
N GLU A 92 -8.54 14.08 7.31
CA GLU A 92 -7.16 13.72 6.98
C GLU A 92 -6.33 13.29 8.19
N SER A 93 -6.59 13.88 9.36
CA SER A 93 -5.91 13.54 10.61
C SER A 93 -6.78 12.69 11.53
N THR A 94 -6.14 11.88 12.38
CA THR A 94 -6.84 11.07 13.40
C THR A 94 -7.74 11.93 14.29
N THR A 95 -7.30 13.12 14.68
CA THR A 95 -8.14 14.07 15.44
C THR A 95 -9.42 14.47 14.70
N GLN A 96 -9.33 14.74 13.39
CA GLN A 96 -10.51 15.02 12.57
C GLN A 96 -11.42 13.81 12.45
N ILE A 97 -10.84 12.61 12.31
CA ILE A 97 -11.59 11.36 12.22
C ILE A 97 -12.36 11.13 13.54
N CYS A 98 -11.69 11.19 14.69
CA CYS A 98 -12.35 11.07 15.99
C CYS A 98 -13.45 12.12 16.17
N ALA A 99 -13.23 13.36 15.72
CA ALA A 99 -14.26 14.39 15.76
C ALA A 99 -15.48 14.05 14.90
N ALA A 100 -15.26 13.50 13.69
CA ALA A 100 -16.35 13.05 12.81
C ALA A 100 -17.10 11.84 13.40
N LEU A 101 -16.42 10.97 14.15
CA LEU A 101 -17.02 9.77 14.76
C LEU A 101 -17.83 10.06 16.04
N LYS A 102 -17.60 11.20 16.72
CA LYS A 102 -18.30 11.53 17.98
C LYS A 102 -19.83 11.56 17.85
N ASP A 103 -20.33 12.00 16.70
CA ASP A 103 -21.76 12.20 16.46
C ASP A 103 -22.41 10.99 15.78
N LEU A 104 -21.66 9.90 15.55
CA LEU A 104 -22.14 8.74 14.83
C LEU A 104 -22.59 7.63 15.80
N PRO A 105 -23.67 6.90 15.47
CA PRO A 105 -24.10 5.77 16.28
C PRO A 105 -23.00 4.72 16.30
N GLY A 106 -22.51 4.39 17.49
CA GLY A 106 -21.37 3.52 17.73
C GLY A 106 -21.54 2.05 17.34
N GLU A 107 -22.58 1.70 16.58
CA GLU A 107 -22.83 0.34 16.06
C GLU A 107 -22.55 0.22 14.55
N ARG A 108 -22.31 1.32 13.83
CA ARG A 108 -22.02 1.27 12.39
C ARG A 108 -20.53 1.05 12.15
N ALA A 109 -20.23 0.13 11.24
CA ALA A 109 -18.87 -0.07 10.74
C ALA A 109 -18.31 1.23 10.13
N VAL A 110 -17.02 1.49 10.36
CA VAL A 110 -16.33 2.65 9.82
C VAL A 110 -15.29 2.19 8.81
N VAL A 111 -15.38 2.70 7.58
CA VAL A 111 -14.43 2.39 6.51
C VAL A 111 -13.62 3.63 6.16
N LEU A 112 -12.34 3.59 6.49
CA LEU A 112 -11.37 4.60 6.07
C LEU A 112 -10.80 4.21 4.71
N TYR A 113 -10.76 5.14 3.78
CA TYR A 113 -10.11 4.94 2.49
C TYR A 113 -9.17 6.08 2.13
N CYS A 114 -8.24 5.77 1.25
CA CYS A 114 -7.46 6.75 0.52
C CYS A 114 -7.27 6.26 -0.92
N SER A 115 -6.26 6.76 -1.63
CA SER A 115 -6.03 6.38 -3.03
C SER A 115 -5.57 4.92 -3.19
N VAL A 116 -4.73 4.41 -2.28
CA VAL A 116 -4.08 3.08 -2.42
C VAL A 116 -4.07 2.23 -1.15
N GLY A 117 -4.58 2.73 -0.02
CA GLY A 117 -4.68 2.01 1.25
C GLY A 117 -3.67 2.42 2.34
N VAL A 118 -2.54 3.05 1.99
CA VAL A 118 -1.47 3.39 2.97
C VAL A 118 -1.93 4.38 4.04
N ARG A 119 -2.53 5.51 3.64
CA ARG A 119 -2.95 6.57 4.59
C ARG A 119 -4.09 6.09 5.49
N SER A 120 -5.04 5.38 4.90
CA SER A 120 -6.19 4.81 5.61
C SER A 120 -5.78 3.72 6.59
N SER A 121 -4.86 2.81 6.23
CA SER A 121 -4.38 1.79 7.17
C SER A 121 -3.59 2.41 8.33
N ARG A 122 -2.75 3.42 8.07
CA ARG A 122 -2.07 4.16 9.14
C ARG A 122 -3.05 4.84 10.10
N ALA A 123 -4.10 5.46 9.58
CA ALA A 123 -5.11 6.12 10.38
C ALA A 123 -5.96 5.10 11.17
N ALA A 124 -6.36 3.99 10.55
CA ALA A 124 -7.10 2.92 11.21
C ALA A 124 -6.28 2.29 12.35
N ALA A 125 -4.99 2.01 12.13
CA ALA A 125 -4.11 1.48 13.18
C ALA A 125 -4.01 2.42 14.40
N ALA A 126 -3.97 3.74 14.18
CA ALA A 126 -4.00 4.72 15.26
C ALA A 126 -5.33 4.69 16.02
N LEU A 127 -6.47 4.60 15.32
CA LEU A 127 -7.78 4.48 15.96
C LEU A 127 -7.94 3.19 16.75
N LEU A 128 -7.45 2.05 16.23
CA LEU A 128 -7.43 0.77 16.95
C LEU A 128 -6.60 0.89 18.24
N SER A 129 -5.46 1.58 18.18
CA SER A 129 -4.61 1.83 19.36
C SER A 129 -5.29 2.72 20.40
N ASP A 130 -6.20 3.60 19.96
CA ASP A 130 -7.02 4.46 20.81
C ASP A 130 -8.30 3.78 21.33
N GLY A 131 -8.53 2.50 21.00
CA GLY A 131 -9.64 1.68 21.50
C GLY A 131 -10.90 1.71 20.65
N HIS A 132 -10.83 2.18 19.40
CA HIS A 132 -11.92 2.01 18.44
C HIS A 132 -11.90 0.58 17.87
N GLU A 133 -13.04 -0.12 17.89
CA GLU A 133 -13.12 -1.53 17.46
C GLU A 133 -13.96 -1.76 16.18
N ASN A 134 -14.62 -0.73 15.66
CA ASN A 134 -15.59 -0.79 14.55
C ASN A 134 -15.10 -0.17 13.24
#